data_AF-A0A9C7UYP2-F1
#
_entry.id   AF-A0A9C7UYP2-F1
#
_cell.length_a   1.000
_cell.length_b   1.000
_cell.length_c   1.000
_cell.angle_alpha   90.00
_cell.angle_beta   90.00
_cell.angle_gamma   90.00
#
_symmetry.space_group_name_H-M   'P 1'
#
loop_
_entity.id
_entity.type
_entity.pdbx_description
1 polymer ?
#
loop_
_entity_poly.entity_id
_entity_poly.type
_entity_poly.pdbx_seq_one_letter_code
_entity_poly.pdbx_strand_id
1 'polypeptide(L)'
;MIRPWFYDKFVCIADRCTDNCCRGWEIDIDEPAMERFRGVPGEFGERLRSAIREQDGQRSFALSSGDRCALLREDGLCELILHCGDGILCDICALHPRFFNESGEVREGGLGLCCEEVCRLLYSSREPFRLVQDDEDL
;
A
#
# COMPACT_ATOMS: atom_id res chain seq x y z
N MET A 1 -6.75 -2.43 -19.47
CA MET A 1 -5.40 -2.35 -18.87
C MET A 1 -4.64 -3.65 -19.13
N ILE A 2 -3.36 -3.57 -19.52
CA ILE A 2 -2.48 -4.75 -19.66
C ILE A 2 -1.86 -5.09 -18.30
N ARG A 3 -1.93 -6.35 -17.86
CA ARG A 3 -1.46 -6.78 -16.53
C ARG A 3 -1.09 -8.26 -16.47
N PRO A 4 -0.31 -8.72 -15.48
CA PRO A 4 -0.07 -10.16 -15.28
C PRO A 4 -1.37 -10.92 -15.00
N TRP A 5 -1.50 -12.16 -15.50
CA TRP A 5 -2.68 -13.02 -15.29
C TRP A 5 -3.08 -13.24 -13.81
N PHE A 6 -2.13 -13.06 -12.88
CA PHE A 6 -2.35 -13.24 -11.44
C PHE A 6 -2.61 -11.92 -10.70
N TYR A 7 -2.69 -10.78 -11.41
CA TYR A 7 -2.84 -9.45 -10.81
C TYR A 7 -4.03 -9.36 -9.83
N ASP A 8 -5.20 -9.90 -10.23
CA ASP A 8 -6.41 -9.86 -9.41
C ASP A 8 -6.41 -10.91 -8.28
N LYS A 9 -5.47 -11.86 -8.31
CA LYS A 9 -5.35 -12.90 -7.27
C LYS A 9 -4.65 -12.36 -6.01
N PHE A 10 -4.02 -11.19 -6.09
CA PHE A 10 -3.33 -10.61 -4.95
C PHE A 10 -4.30 -10.05 -3.92
N VAL A 11 -4.15 -10.56 -2.69
CA VAL A 11 -4.79 -10.06 -1.48
C VAL A 11 -3.71 -9.92 -0.42
N CYS A 12 -3.65 -8.76 0.25
CA CYS A 12 -2.70 -8.54 1.34
C CYS A 12 -2.93 -9.58 2.46
N ILE A 13 -1.85 -10.19 2.95
CA ILE A 13 -1.91 -11.20 4.03
C ILE A 13 -1.70 -10.59 5.43
N ALA A 14 -1.63 -9.26 5.52
CA ALA A 14 -1.58 -8.47 6.75
C ALA A 14 -0.48 -8.93 7.74
N ASP A 15 -0.88 -9.32 8.95
CA ASP A 15 -0.01 -9.75 10.06
C ASP A 15 0.81 -11.00 9.72
N ARG A 16 0.42 -11.76 8.70
CA ARG A 16 1.17 -12.95 8.26
C ARG A 16 2.42 -12.63 7.44
N CYS A 17 2.60 -11.38 7.02
CA CYS A 17 3.81 -10.97 6.31
C CYS A 17 5.05 -11.11 7.21
N THR A 18 6.05 -11.88 6.79
CA THR A 18 7.36 -11.91 7.46
C THR A 18 8.22 -10.70 7.09
N ASP A 19 8.07 -10.21 5.86
CA ASP A 19 8.67 -8.98 5.34
C ASP A 19 7.58 -7.93 5.11
N ASN A 20 7.31 -7.11 6.14
CA ASN A 20 6.19 -6.18 6.18
C ASN A 20 6.53 -4.90 5.40
N CYS A 21 5.67 -4.51 4.46
CA CYS A 21 5.85 -3.32 3.62
C CYS A 21 5.87 -1.99 4.40
N CYS A 22 5.47 -1.94 5.67
CA CYS A 22 5.54 -0.73 6.49
C CYS A 22 6.90 -0.60 7.24
N ARG A 23 8.00 -1.07 6.64
CA ARG A 23 9.36 -1.01 7.20
C ARG A 23 10.40 -0.65 6.15
N GLY A 24 11.40 0.14 6.53
CA GLY A 24 12.60 0.41 5.73
C GLY A 24 12.48 1.53 4.69
N TRP A 25 11.34 2.22 4.63
CA TRP A 25 11.12 3.37 3.74
C TRP A 25 10.03 4.28 4.29
N GLU A 26 10.05 5.54 3.85
CA GLU A 26 9.01 6.51 4.18
C GLU A 26 7.82 6.36 3.22
N ILE A 27 6.61 6.38 3.77
CA ILE A 27 5.37 6.29 3.00
C ILE A 27 4.77 7.68 2.90
N ASP A 28 4.70 8.19 1.68
CA ASP A 28 4.08 9.46 1.38
C ASP A 28 2.55 9.41 1.53
N ILE A 29 2.01 10.56 1.89
CA ILE A 29 0.59 10.75 2.13
C ILE A 29 0.07 11.74 1.10
N ASP A 30 -0.86 11.29 0.27
CA ASP A 30 -1.58 12.15 -0.67
C ASP A 30 -2.49 13.16 0.07
N GLU A 31 -2.75 14.31 -0.55
CA GLU A 31 -3.59 15.36 0.08
C GLU A 31 -5.00 14.83 0.41
N PRO A 32 -5.70 14.06 -0.44
CA PRO A 32 -6.98 13.46 -0.06
C PRO A 32 -6.92 12.64 1.24
N ALA A 33 -5.87 11.86 1.46
CA ALA A 33 -5.65 11.13 2.71
C ALA A 33 -5.39 12.06 3.89
N MET A 34 -4.61 13.13 3.70
CA MET A 34 -4.43 14.16 4.73
C MET A 34 -5.75 14.80 5.18
N GLU A 35 -6.64 15.12 4.24
CA GLU A 35 -7.99 15.62 4.51
C GLU A 35 -8.78 14.64 5.39
N ARG A 36 -8.72 13.34 5.06
CA ARG A 36 -9.34 12.29 5.87
C ARG A 36 -8.74 12.24 7.28
N PHE A 37 -7.40 12.28 7.39
CA PHE A 37 -6.69 12.20 8.67
C PHE A 37 -6.96 13.41 9.59
N ARG A 38 -7.15 14.60 9.01
CA ARG A 38 -7.58 15.80 9.74
C ARG A 38 -8.96 15.61 10.39
N GLY A 39 -9.85 14.86 9.74
CA GLY A 39 -11.20 14.57 10.22
C GLY A 39 -11.31 13.48 11.29
N VAL A 40 -10.24 12.71 11.57
CA VAL A 40 -10.28 11.63 12.57
C VAL A 40 -10.35 12.24 13.99
N PRO A 41 -11.42 11.96 14.77
CA PRO A 41 -11.61 12.56 16.08
C PRO A 41 -10.89 11.78 17.20
N GLY A 42 -10.83 12.41 18.37
CA GLY A 42 -10.37 11.77 19.61
C GLY A 42 -8.86 11.55 19.68
N GLU A 43 -8.45 10.84 20.74
CA GLU A 43 -7.05 10.57 21.08
C GLU A 43 -6.29 9.88 19.92
N PHE A 44 -6.94 8.94 19.24
CA PHE A 44 -6.35 8.28 18.08
C PHE A 44 -6.07 9.27 16.94
N GLY A 45 -7.00 10.17 16.64
CA GLY A 45 -6.80 11.20 15.62
C GLY A 45 -5.65 12.15 15.94
N GLU A 46 -5.50 12.54 17.20
CA GLU A 46 -4.37 13.35 17.65
C GLU A 46 -3.05 12.60 17.47
N ARG A 47 -2.99 11.33 17.86
CA ARG A 47 -1.82 10.47 17.67
C ARG A 47 -1.49 10.28 16.18
N LEU A 48 -2.50 10.04 15.34
CA LEU A 48 -2.34 9.91 13.89
C LEU A 48 -1.68 11.16 13.30
N ARG A 49 -2.18 12.35 13.64
CA ARG A 49 -1.59 13.61 13.16
C ARG A 49 -0.18 13.85 13.70
N SER A 50 0.10 13.44 14.95
CA SER A 50 1.45 13.51 15.52
C SER A 50 2.44 12.54 14.87
N ALA A 51 1.94 11.49 14.22
CA ALA A 51 2.72 10.49 13.50
C ALA A 51 3.03 10.90 12.05
N ILE A 52 2.71 12.13 11.64
CA ILE A 52 2.96 12.65 10.29
C ILE A 52 4.10 13.67 10.35
N ARG A 53 5.06 13.55 9.42
CA ARG A 53 6.15 14.51 9.23
C ARG A 53 5.93 15.25 7.93
N GLU A 54 6.34 16.52 7.91
CA GLU A 54 6.36 17.34 6.70
C GLU A 54 7.81 17.82 6.47
N GLN A 55 8.38 17.50 5.32
CA GLN A 55 9.71 17.90 4.89
C GLN A 55 9.66 18.30 3.42
N ASP A 56 10.21 19.47 3.08
CA ASP A 56 10.25 20.00 1.70
C ASP A 56 8.89 20.01 0.97
N GLY A 57 7.80 20.23 1.72
CA GLY A 57 6.43 20.25 1.20
C GLY A 57 5.80 18.86 0.97
N GLN A 58 6.51 17.79 1.35
CA GLN A 58 6.05 16.41 1.26
C GLN A 58 5.70 15.88 2.64
N ARG A 59 4.56 15.17 2.75
CA ARG A 59 4.09 14.59 4.00
C ARG A 59 4.24 13.09 3.97
N SER A 60 4.82 12.54 5.03
CA SER A 60 5.02 11.10 5.18
C SER A 60 4.73 10.65 6.61
N PHE A 61 4.45 9.35 6.78
CA PHE A 61 4.38 8.77 8.12
C PHE A 61 5.77 8.76 8.76
N ALA A 62 5.84 9.19 10.03
CA ALA A 62 7.05 9.11 10.82
C ALA A 62 7.55 7.67 10.93
N LEU A 63 8.88 7.50 10.91
CA LEU A 63 9.52 6.25 11.26
C LEU A 63 9.80 6.17 12.77
N SER A 64 9.45 5.04 13.35
CA SER A 64 9.74 4.62 14.71
C SER A 64 11.00 3.73 14.74
N SER A 65 11.32 3.13 15.89
CA SER A 65 12.51 2.30 16.05
C SER A 65 12.57 1.15 15.03
N GLY A 66 13.74 0.98 14.39
CA GLY A 66 13.95 -0.04 13.36
C GLY A 66 13.27 0.28 12.04
N ASP A 67 13.16 1.57 11.71
CA ASP A 67 12.61 2.09 10.45
C ASP A 67 11.19 1.61 10.15
N ARG A 68 10.39 1.39 11.19
CA ARG A 68 8.99 0.96 11.09
C ARG A 68 8.08 2.18 11.01
N CYS A 69 7.07 2.14 10.15
CA CYS A 69 5.99 3.13 10.17
C CYS A 69 5.44 3.28 11.60
N ALA A 70 5.23 4.51 12.06
CA ALA A 70 4.73 4.80 13.41
C ALA A 70 3.33 4.24 13.70
N LEU A 71 2.58 3.81 12.67
CA LEU A 71 1.26 3.18 12.79
C LEU A 71 1.32 1.65 12.68
N LEU A 72 2.51 1.05 12.56
CA LEU A 72 2.69 -0.41 12.52
C LEU A 72 2.85 -0.97 13.93
N ARG A 73 1.87 -1.75 14.39
CA ARG A 73 1.90 -2.46 15.68
C ARG A 73 2.95 -3.57 15.71
N GLU A 74 3.25 -4.04 16.91
CA GLU A 74 4.17 -5.16 17.13
C GLU A 74 3.67 -6.47 16.48
N ASP A 75 2.35 -6.68 16.45
CA ASP A 75 1.70 -7.82 15.81
C ASP A 75 1.60 -7.74 14.28
N GLY A 76 2.18 -6.70 13.67
CA GLY A 76 2.22 -6.55 12.20
C GLY A 76 0.96 -5.92 11.60
N LEU A 77 -0.02 -5.54 12.41
CA LEU A 77 -1.24 -4.87 11.95
C LEU A 77 -1.09 -3.34 11.96
N CYS A 78 -1.78 -2.69 11.03
CA CYS A 78 -1.83 -1.23 10.94
C CYS A 78 -2.91 -0.68 11.88
N GLU A 79 -2.53 0.23 12.79
CA GLU A 79 -3.49 0.89 13.68
C GLU A 79 -4.58 1.66 12.92
N LEU A 80 -4.20 2.28 11.80
CA LEU A 80 -5.10 3.07 10.99
C LEU A 80 -6.25 2.24 10.43
N ILE A 81 -5.95 1.03 9.92
CA ILE A 81 -6.98 0.08 9.46
C ILE A 81 -7.84 -0.38 10.64
N LEU A 82 -7.24 -0.68 11.78
CA LEU A 82 -7.97 -1.17 12.96
C LEU A 82 -8.97 -0.15 13.52
N HIS A 83 -8.62 1.13 13.50
CA HIS A 83 -9.47 2.20 14.03
C HIS A 83 -10.46 2.77 13.01
N CYS A 84 -10.10 2.82 11.73
CA CYS A 84 -10.85 3.57 10.71
C CYS A 84 -11.29 2.75 9.49
N GLY A 85 -10.91 1.47 9.39
CA GLY A 85 -11.08 0.66 8.18
C GLY A 85 -10.03 0.98 7.10
N ASP A 86 -10.08 0.26 5.99
CA ASP A 86 -9.14 0.40 4.87
C ASP A 86 -9.42 1.62 3.97
N GLY A 87 -10.67 2.08 3.89
CA GLY A 87 -11.05 3.27 3.11
C GLY A 87 -10.41 4.59 3.56
N ILE A 88 -9.70 4.59 4.70
CA ILE A 88 -8.96 5.75 5.20
C ILE A 88 -7.60 5.91 4.53
N LEU A 89 -7.02 4.83 3.99
CA LEU A 89 -5.61 4.73 3.62
C LEU A 89 -5.21 5.76 2.54
N CYS A 90 -3.95 6.17 2.54
CA CYS A 90 -3.35 6.87 1.41
C CYS A 90 -3.15 5.93 0.21
N ASP A 91 -2.96 6.50 -0.97
CA ASP A 91 -2.84 5.75 -2.23
C ASP A 91 -1.75 4.68 -2.16
N ILE A 92 -0.58 5.01 -1.59
CA ILE A 92 0.51 4.06 -1.40
C ILE A 92 0.05 2.88 -0.54
N CYS A 93 -0.53 3.13 0.63
CA CYS A 93 -1.00 2.08 1.54
C CYS A 93 -2.13 1.24 0.94
N ALA A 94 -3.03 1.85 0.18
CA ALA A 94 -4.18 1.17 -0.42
C ALA A 94 -3.80 0.31 -1.64
N LEU A 95 -2.84 0.78 -2.43
CA LEU A 95 -2.49 0.17 -3.71
C LEU A 95 -1.31 -0.79 -3.59
N HIS A 96 -0.32 -0.50 -2.74
CA HIS A 96 0.90 -1.30 -2.65
C HIS A 96 0.58 -2.79 -2.44
N PRO A 97 1.18 -3.70 -3.23
CA PRO A 97 2.31 -3.52 -4.14
C PRO A 97 1.90 -3.29 -5.60
N ARG A 98 0.64 -2.90 -5.87
CA ARG A 98 0.19 -2.55 -7.22
C ARG A 98 0.84 -1.25 -7.68
N PHE A 99 1.22 -1.22 -8.94
CA PHE A 99 1.64 -0.01 -9.63
C PHE A 99 0.95 0.08 -10.99
N PHE A 100 0.93 1.28 -11.56
CA PHE A 100 0.31 1.58 -12.83
C PHE A 100 1.27 2.42 -13.67
N ASN A 101 1.36 2.10 -14.97
CA ASN A 101 2.09 2.91 -15.94
C ASN A 101 1.15 3.31 -17.07
N GLU A 102 1.39 4.48 -17.65
CA GLU A 102 0.67 4.95 -18.83
C GLU A 102 1.69 5.20 -19.96
N SER A 103 1.41 4.63 -21.14
CA SER A 103 2.22 4.81 -22.35
C SER A 103 1.30 5.06 -23.53
N GLY A 104 1.10 6.34 -23.86
CA GLY A 104 0.11 6.73 -24.87
C GLY A 104 -1.30 6.32 -24.43
N GLU A 105 -1.97 5.50 -25.25
CA GLU A 105 -3.31 4.97 -24.97
C GLU A 105 -3.27 3.65 -24.16
N VAL A 106 -2.08 3.13 -23.86
CA VAL A 106 -1.92 1.88 -23.12
C VAL A 106 -1.74 2.16 -21.64
N ARG A 107 -2.66 1.62 -20.84
CA ARG A 107 -2.51 1.53 -19.38
C ARG A 107 -2.00 0.15 -18.99
N GLU A 108 -0.91 0.11 -18.24
CA GLU A 108 -0.31 -1.11 -17.69
C GLU A 108 -0.51 -1.15 -16.16
N GLY A 109 -0.73 -2.34 -15.62
CA GLY A 109 -0.76 -2.60 -14.19
C GLY A 109 0.22 -3.72 -13.83
N GLY A 110 0.88 -3.59 -12.68
CA GLY A 110 1.78 -4.62 -12.19
C GLY A 110 1.76 -4.78 -10.67
N LEU A 111 2.44 -5.82 -10.20
CA LEU A 111 2.64 -6.12 -8.78
C LEU A 111 4.14 -6.15 -8.48
N GLY A 112 4.58 -5.38 -7.49
CA GLY A 112 5.97 -5.33 -7.06
C GLY A 112 6.42 -6.63 -6.39
N LEU A 113 7.58 -7.14 -6.80
CA LEU A 113 8.24 -8.31 -6.19
C LEU A 113 8.86 -8.02 -4.82
N CYS A 114 8.70 -6.79 -4.31
CA CYS A 114 9.01 -6.44 -2.92
C CYS A 114 8.02 -7.04 -1.92
N CYS A 115 6.86 -7.54 -2.36
CA CYS A 115 5.89 -8.19 -1.49
C CYS A 115 6.05 -9.72 -1.53
N GLU A 116 6.25 -10.35 -0.38
CA GLU A 116 6.40 -11.80 -0.27
C GLU A 116 5.18 -12.57 -0.79
N GLU A 117 3.97 -12.03 -0.63
CA GLU A 117 2.74 -12.67 -1.13
C GLU A 117 2.67 -12.63 -2.66
N VAL A 118 3.13 -11.54 -3.29
CA VAL A 118 3.26 -11.46 -4.76
C VAL A 118 4.25 -12.50 -5.25
N CYS A 119 5.41 -12.60 -4.60
CA CYS A 119 6.41 -13.63 -4.89
C CYS A 119 5.82 -15.03 -4.73
N ARG A 120 5.08 -15.29 -3.66
CA ARG A 120 4.40 -16.57 -3.45
C ARG A 120 3.42 -16.87 -4.58
N LEU A 121 2.58 -15.93 -4.99
CA LEU A 121 1.62 -16.11 -6.08
C LEU A 121 2.32 -16.43 -7.41
N LEU A 122 3.39 -15.70 -7.74
CA LEU A 122 4.15 -15.91 -8.97
C LEU A 122 4.87 -17.27 -8.96
N TYR A 123 5.65 -17.57 -7.92
CA TYR A 123 6.52 -18.74 -7.88
C TYR A 123 5.82 -20.05 -7.50
N SER A 124 4.63 -20.00 -6.89
CA SER A 124 3.84 -21.22 -6.62
C SER A 124 3.02 -21.69 -7.82
N SER A 125 2.87 -20.86 -8.86
CA SER A 125 2.15 -21.23 -10.07
C SER A 125 2.99 -22.10 -11.00
N ARG A 126 2.33 -23.04 -11.68
CA ARG A 126 2.89 -23.79 -12.82
C ARG A 126 2.41 -23.28 -14.16
N GLU A 127 1.53 -22.28 -14.17
CA GLU A 127 1.03 -21.69 -15.41
C GLU A 127 2.10 -20.83 -16.07
N PRO A 128 2.27 -20.89 -17.40
CA PRO A 128 3.16 -19.98 -18.11
C PRO A 128 2.78 -18.52 -17.85
N PHE A 129 3.78 -17.68 -17.57
CA PHE A 129 3.57 -16.24 -17.43
C PHE A 129 2.97 -15.67 -18.72
N ARG A 130 1.91 -14.89 -18.55
CA ARG A 130 1.16 -14.22 -19.61
C ARG A 130 0.67 -12.86 -19.12
N LEU A 131 0.66 -11.90 -20.03
CA LEU A 131 -0.06 -10.66 -19.85
C LEU A 131 -1.49 -10.85 -20.37
N VAL A 132 -2.45 -10.28 -19.66
CA VAL A 132 -3.86 -10.21 -20.04
C VAL A 132 -4.24 -8.75 -20.22
N GLN A 133 -5.20 -8.50 -21.11
CA GLN A 133 -5.77 -7.18 -21.36
C GLN A 133 -7.27 -7.27 -21.10
N ASP A 134 -7.80 -6.38 -20.27
CA ASP A 134 -9.24 -6.23 -20.11
C ASP A 134 -9.83 -5.56 -21.37
N ASP A 135 -10.90 -6.13 -21.92
CA ASP A 135 -11.58 -5.63 -23.13
C ASP A 135 -12.45 -4.36 -22.86
N GLU A 136 -12.61 -3.95 -21.59
CA GLU A 136 -13.50 -2.83 -21.19
C GLU A 136 -12.87 -1.44 -21.31
N ASP A 137 -11.61 -1.34 -21.76
CA ASP A 137 -10.90 -0.06 -21.98
C ASP A 137 -10.77 0.32 -23.50
N LEU A 138 -11.66 -0.20 -24.37
CA LEU A 138 -11.76 0.17 -25.80
C LEU A 138 -13.01 1.01 -26.11
#